data_AF-K9E0U0-F1
#
_entry.id   AF-K9E0U0-F1
#
_cell.length_a   1.000
_cell.length_b   1.000
_cell.length_c   1.000
_cell.angle_alpha   90.00
_cell.angle_beta   90.00
_cell.angle_gamma   90.00
#
_symmetry.space_group_name_H-M   'P 1'
#
loop_
_entity.id
_entity.type
_entity.pdbx_description
1 polymer ?
#
loop_
_entity_poly.entity_id
_entity_poly.type
_entity_poly.pdbx_seq_one_letter_code
_entity_poly.pdbx_strand_id
1 'polypeptide(L)'
;MKKYAPYIILFLFAALLFNSWGNDMTMHFDGDEIDGPLGWMLATLFAGGGALLALFITIMVGVLLAVVFAGVGVMLLGSLGIGAIVLALAISPLLLPLVIPVALVWYLMSRSRKVNLEKTATA
;
A
#
# COMPACT_ATOMS: atom_id res chain seq x y z
N MET A 1 -34.13 14.58 46.46
CA MET A 1 -33.73 15.46 45.33
C MET A 1 -32.38 16.17 45.54
N LYS A 2 -32.05 16.68 46.75
CA LYS A 2 -30.77 17.38 47.00
C LYS A 2 -29.50 16.51 47.00
N LYS A 3 -29.61 15.19 47.19
CA LYS A 3 -28.47 14.25 47.24
C LYS A 3 -27.88 13.91 45.86
N TYR A 4 -28.70 13.96 44.81
CA TYR A 4 -28.28 13.68 43.43
C TYR A 4 -27.93 14.96 42.66
N ALA A 5 -28.41 16.11 43.12
CA ALA A 5 -28.09 17.42 42.56
C ALA A 5 -26.58 17.67 42.36
N PRO A 6 -25.68 17.42 43.34
CA PRO A 6 -24.25 17.65 43.13
C PRO A 6 -23.65 16.74 42.04
N TYR A 7 -24.10 15.48 41.94
CA TYR A 7 -23.62 14.55 40.91
C TYR A 7 -24.07 14.95 39.50
N ILE A 8 -25.33 15.40 39.37
CA ILE A 8 -25.87 15.89 38.09
C ILE A 8 -25.16 17.18 37.67
N ILE A 9 -24.90 18.08 38.61
CA ILE A 9 -24.16 19.33 38.36
C ILE A 9 -22.72 19.03 37.94
N LEU A 10 -22.06 18.07 38.58
CA LEU A 10 -20.70 17.66 38.25
C LEU A 10 -20.63 17.01 36.86
N PHE A 11 -21.62 16.17 36.52
CA PHE A 11 -21.76 15.59 35.19
C PHE A 11 -22.00 16.66 34.12
N LEU A 12 -22.87 17.65 34.38
CA LEU A 12 -23.10 18.78 33.47
C LEU A 12 -21.84 19.64 33.30
N PHE A 13 -21.07 19.86 34.37
CA PHE A 13 -19.80 20.59 34.30
C PHE A 13 -18.75 19.83 33.50
N ALA A 14 -18.66 18.52 33.68
CA ALA A 14 -17.79 17.65 32.91
C ALA A 14 -18.19 17.64 31.43
N ALA A 15 -19.48 17.56 31.12
CA ALA A 15 -20.00 17.63 29.76
C ALA A 15 -19.72 19.00 29.10
N LEU A 16 -19.84 20.10 29.85
CA LEU A 16 -19.51 21.46 29.38
C LEU A 16 -18.02 21.63 29.09
N LEU A 17 -17.15 21.16 29.99
CA LEU A 17 -15.70 21.18 29.78
C LEU A 17 -15.30 20.33 28.56
N PHE A 18 -15.95 19.19 28.38
CA PHE A 18 -15.69 18.32 27.24
C PHE A 18 -16.18 18.93 25.92
N ASN A 19 -17.33 19.61 25.94
CA ASN A 19 -17.81 20.38 24.79
C ASN A 19 -16.84 21.50 24.36
N SER A 20 -16.12 22.09 25.32
CA SER A 20 -15.11 23.13 25.00
C SER A 20 -13.89 22.60 24.25
N TRP A 21 -13.64 21.28 24.29
CA TRP A 21 -12.45 20.66 23.69
C TRP A 21 -12.72 19.99 22.34
N GLY A 22 -13.97 19.60 22.07
CA GLY A 22 -14.37 18.74 20.95
C GLY A 22 -15.28 19.37 19.91
N ASN A 23 -15.39 20.69 19.86
CA ASN A 23 -16.45 21.42 19.16
C ASN A 23 -16.41 21.34 17.61
N ASP A 24 -15.32 20.83 17.02
CA ASP A 24 -15.13 20.79 15.56
C ASP A 24 -15.26 19.37 14.94
N MET A 25 -15.45 18.32 15.76
CA MET A 25 -15.62 16.95 15.25
C MET A 25 -17.03 16.44 15.54
N THR A 26 -17.92 16.65 14.56
CA THR A 26 -19.30 16.16 14.57
C THR A 26 -19.43 14.86 13.76
N MET A 27 -20.37 14.01 14.14
CA MET A 27 -20.70 12.78 13.40
C MET A 27 -22.12 12.89 12.86
N HIS A 28 -22.25 12.84 11.53
CA HIS A 28 -23.55 12.79 10.88
C HIS A 28 -24.01 11.34 10.75
N PHE A 29 -25.16 11.03 11.34
CA PHE A 29 -25.81 9.73 11.21
C PHE A 29 -27.21 9.96 10.65
N ASP A 30 -27.47 9.43 9.45
CA ASP A 30 -28.77 9.55 8.76
C ASP A 30 -29.23 11.00 8.50
N GLY A 31 -28.29 11.93 8.30
CA GLY A 31 -28.57 13.35 8.06
C GLY A 31 -28.74 14.18 9.33
N ASP A 32 -28.86 13.54 10.50
CA ASP A 32 -28.85 14.21 11.79
C ASP A 32 -27.41 14.35 12.32
N GLU A 33 -27.09 15.55 12.81
CA GLU A 33 -25.79 15.85 13.40
C GLU A 33 -25.81 15.45 14.87
N ILE A 34 -25.07 14.39 15.22
CA ILE A 34 -24.89 13.98 16.61
C ILE A 34 -23.79 14.86 17.19
N ASP A 35 -24.23 15.90 17.89
CA ASP A 35 -23.36 16.92 18.44
C ASP A 35 -23.05 16.70 19.93
N GLY A 36 -21.91 17.24 20.39
CA GLY A 36 -21.47 17.18 21.78
C GLY A 36 -20.54 16.00 22.15
N PRO A 37 -20.33 15.72 23.46
CA PRO A 37 -19.28 14.83 23.94
C PRO A 37 -19.31 13.40 23.36
N LEU A 38 -20.51 12.86 23.17
CA LEU A 38 -20.70 11.54 22.58
C LEU A 38 -20.43 11.56 21.06
N GLY A 39 -20.86 12.63 20.38
CA GLY A 39 -20.57 12.85 18.95
C GLY A 39 -19.07 12.86 18.67
N TRP A 40 -18.30 13.59 19.47
CA TRP A 40 -16.84 13.65 19.37
C TRP A 40 -16.17 12.29 19.61
N MET A 41 -16.62 11.51 20.60
CA MET A 41 -16.06 10.18 20.87
C MET A 41 -16.32 9.20 19.73
N LEU A 42 -17.52 9.23 19.14
CA LEU A 42 -17.83 8.42 17.97
C LEU A 42 -17.07 8.92 16.74
N ALA A 43 -16.98 10.23 16.56
CA ALA A 43 -16.24 10.87 15.48
C ALA A 43 -14.78 10.43 15.46
N THR A 44 -14.11 10.54 16.60
CA THR A 44 -12.71 10.14 16.76
C THR A 44 -12.51 8.63 16.61
N LEU A 45 -13.42 7.79 17.13
CA LEU A 45 -13.31 6.34 16.99
C LEU A 45 -13.47 5.87 15.54
N PHE A 46 -14.47 6.38 14.80
CA PHE A 46 -14.69 5.97 13.41
C PHE A 46 -13.74 6.65 12.43
N ALA A 47 -13.37 7.93 12.65
CA ALA A 47 -12.36 8.59 11.82
C ALA A 47 -10.97 8.00 12.04
N GLY A 48 -10.55 7.84 13.31
CA GLY A 48 -9.27 7.25 13.66
C GLY A 48 -9.20 5.75 13.36
N GLY A 49 -10.22 4.99 13.76
CA GLY A 49 -10.30 3.55 13.52
C GLY A 49 -10.46 3.21 12.03
N GLY A 50 -11.27 3.99 11.31
CA GLY A 50 -11.43 3.88 9.86
C GLY A 50 -10.13 4.19 9.11
N ALA A 51 -9.38 5.20 9.52
CA ALA A 51 -8.09 5.54 8.91
C ALA A 51 -7.05 4.42 9.09
N LEU A 52 -6.95 3.82 10.29
CA LEU A 52 -6.04 2.71 10.54
C LEU A 52 -6.39 1.47 9.72
N LEU A 53 -7.68 1.13 9.62
CA LEU A 53 -8.13 0.03 8.76
C LEU A 53 -7.87 0.33 7.28
N ALA A 54 -8.15 1.54 6.82
CA ALA A 54 -7.87 1.95 5.44
C ALA A 54 -6.39 1.84 5.11
N LEU A 55 -5.50 2.29 6.01
CA LEU A 55 -4.05 2.15 5.85
C LEU A 55 -3.65 0.68 5.73
N PHE A 56 -4.12 -0.17 6.65
CA PHE A 56 -3.81 -1.59 6.64
C PHE A 56 -4.24 -2.28 5.34
N ILE A 57 -5.48 -2.03 4.90
CA ILE A 57 -6.01 -2.57 3.65
C ILE A 57 -5.20 -2.08 2.46
N THR A 58 -4.86 -0.78 2.43
CA THR A 58 -4.08 -0.19 1.33
C THR A 58 -2.70 -0.82 1.23
N ILE A 59 -2.04 -1.09 2.35
CA ILE A 59 -0.75 -1.80 2.37
C ILE A 59 -0.91 -3.22 1.79
N MET A 60 -1.93 -3.96 2.22
CA MET A 60 -2.17 -5.32 1.72
C MET A 60 -2.44 -5.34 0.21
N VAL A 61 -3.30 -4.44 -0.27
CA VAL A 61 -3.56 -4.26 -1.69
C VAL A 61 -2.29 -3.86 -2.44
N GLY A 62 -1.48 -2.96 -1.87
CA GLY A 62 -0.19 -2.56 -2.43
C GLY A 62 0.77 -3.74 -2.62
N VAL A 63 0.85 -4.63 -1.63
CA VAL A 63 1.66 -5.86 -1.73
C VAL A 63 1.13 -6.79 -2.82
N LEU A 64 -0.18 -7.00 -2.88
CA LEU A 64 -0.80 -7.84 -3.92
C LEU A 64 -0.54 -7.26 -5.32
N LEU A 65 -0.70 -5.95 -5.49
CA LEU A 65 -0.38 -5.28 -6.75
C LEU A 65 1.09 -5.44 -7.10
N ALA A 66 2.01 -5.27 -6.15
CA ALA A 66 3.43 -5.45 -6.40
C ALA A 66 3.75 -6.87 -6.92
N VAL A 67 3.12 -7.91 -6.34
CA VAL A 67 3.27 -9.30 -6.79
C VAL A 67 2.67 -9.50 -8.18
N VAL A 68 1.48 -8.97 -8.44
CA VAL A 68 0.83 -9.06 -9.76
C VAL A 68 1.66 -8.36 -10.82
N PHE A 69 2.13 -7.14 -10.57
CA PHE A 69 2.97 -6.40 -11.49
C PHE A 69 4.33 -7.07 -11.71
N ALA A 70 4.92 -7.68 -10.68
CA ALA A 70 6.12 -8.50 -10.84
C ALA A 70 5.87 -9.69 -11.76
N GLY A 71 4.73 -10.38 -11.59
CA GLY A 71 4.31 -11.48 -12.47
C GLY A 71 4.09 -11.03 -13.92
N VAL A 72 3.38 -9.93 -14.13
CA VAL A 72 3.12 -9.36 -15.46
C VAL A 72 4.43 -8.95 -16.14
N GLY A 73 5.36 -8.33 -15.41
CA GLY A 73 6.67 -7.96 -15.95
C GLY A 73 7.44 -9.17 -16.48
N VAL A 74 7.48 -10.26 -15.72
CA VAL A 74 8.14 -11.51 -16.14
C VAL A 74 7.45 -12.11 -17.36
N MET A 75 6.11 -12.12 -17.41
CA MET A 75 5.35 -12.60 -18.56
C MET A 75 5.63 -11.78 -19.83
N LEU A 76 5.69 -10.45 -19.72
CA LEU A 76 6.01 -9.56 -20.84
C LEU A 76 7.43 -9.80 -21.36
N LEU A 77 8.42 -9.85 -20.47
CA LEU A 77 9.81 -10.14 -20.83
C LEU A 77 9.96 -11.53 -21.47
N GLY A 78 9.30 -12.55 -20.91
CA GLY A 78 9.32 -13.91 -21.44
C GLY A 78 8.69 -14.00 -22.83
N SER A 79 7.50 -13.43 -23.01
CA SER A 79 6.80 -13.43 -24.29
C SER A 79 7.56 -12.66 -25.37
N LEU A 80 8.17 -11.52 -25.02
CA LEU A 80 9.01 -10.75 -25.95
C LEU A 80 10.25 -11.53 -26.37
N GLY A 81 10.90 -12.23 -25.43
CA GLY A 81 12.05 -13.08 -25.72
C GLY A 81 11.70 -14.22 -26.68
N ILE A 82 10.59 -14.93 -26.43
CA ILE A 82 10.11 -15.99 -27.32
C ILE A 82 9.73 -15.41 -28.69
N GLY A 83 9.02 -14.28 -28.72
CA GLY A 83 8.67 -13.58 -29.95
C GLY A 83 9.90 -13.19 -30.79
N ALA A 84 10.96 -12.71 -30.14
CA ALA A 84 12.22 -12.38 -30.81
C ALA A 84 12.88 -13.62 -31.43
N ILE A 85 12.86 -14.77 -30.75
CA ILE A 85 13.39 -16.04 -31.29
C ILE A 85 12.59 -16.49 -32.50
N VAL A 86 11.24 -16.45 -32.42
CA VAL A 86 10.36 -16.81 -33.52
C VAL A 86 10.59 -15.90 -34.73
N LEU A 87 10.72 -14.59 -34.49
CA LEU A 87 11.00 -13.61 -35.54
C LEU A 87 12.37 -13.85 -36.18
N ALA A 88 13.40 -14.14 -35.38
CA ALA A 88 14.73 -14.48 -35.88
C ALA A 88 14.68 -15.73 -36.78
N LEU A 89 13.92 -16.76 -36.37
CA LEU A 89 13.71 -17.97 -37.16
C LEU A 89 13.00 -17.67 -38.49
N ALA A 90 11.98 -16.81 -38.46
CA ALA A 90 11.22 -16.41 -39.65
C ALA A 90 12.06 -15.60 -40.65
N ILE A 91 12.99 -14.78 -40.17
CA ILE A 91 13.91 -14.00 -41.02
C ILE A 91 15.00 -14.90 -41.61
N SER A 92 15.62 -15.76 -40.80
CA SER A 92 16.64 -16.70 -41.26
C SER A 92 16.83 -17.86 -40.28
N PRO A 93 16.72 -19.13 -40.72
CA PRO A 93 16.93 -20.30 -39.87
C PRO A 93 18.34 -20.36 -39.24
N LEU A 94 19.32 -19.71 -39.87
CA LEU A 94 20.72 -19.66 -39.41
C LEU A 94 20.96 -18.66 -38.27
N LEU A 95 20.01 -17.76 -37.97
CA LEU A 95 20.15 -16.83 -36.84
C LEU A 95 20.05 -17.55 -35.49
N LEU A 96 19.28 -18.64 -35.40
CA LEU A 96 19.08 -19.37 -34.17
C LEU A 96 20.38 -20.00 -33.60
N PRO A 97 21.21 -20.70 -34.39
CA PRO A 97 22.51 -21.17 -33.92
C PRO A 97 23.51 -20.05 -33.61
N LEU A 98 23.33 -18.83 -34.14
CA LEU A 98 24.16 -17.67 -33.82
C LEU A 98 23.71 -16.95 -32.53
N VAL A 99 22.40 -16.91 -32.25
CA VAL A 99 21.85 -16.27 -31.04
C VAL A 99 22.32 -16.99 -29.77
N ILE A 100 22.47 -18.33 -29.81
CA ILE A 100 22.94 -19.14 -28.68
C ILE A 100 24.32 -18.69 -28.16
N PRO A 101 25.40 -18.65 -28.97
CA PRO A 101 26.72 -18.23 -28.49
C PRO A 101 26.74 -16.76 -28.04
N VAL A 102 26.03 -15.86 -28.73
CA VAL A 102 25.93 -14.45 -28.32
C VAL A 102 25.25 -14.32 -26.95
N ALA A 103 24.15 -15.03 -26.74
CA ALA A 103 23.45 -15.06 -25.45
C ALA A 103 24.33 -15.64 -24.34
N LEU A 104 25.14 -16.67 -24.63
CA LEU A 104 26.05 -17.28 -23.67
C LEU A 104 27.16 -16.32 -23.23
N VAL A 105 27.80 -15.63 -24.18
CA VAL A 105 28.83 -14.62 -23.90
C VAL A 105 28.24 -13.47 -23.08
N TRP A 106 27.06 -12.99 -23.48
CA TRP A 106 26.37 -11.94 -22.75
C TRP A 106 26.01 -12.38 -21.32
N TYR A 107 25.53 -13.61 -21.13
CA TYR A 107 25.23 -14.17 -19.82
C TYR A 107 26.48 -14.23 -18.94
N LEU A 108 27.60 -14.76 -19.44
CA LEU A 108 28.87 -14.82 -18.71
C LEU A 108 29.38 -13.43 -18.31
N MET A 109 29.34 -12.47 -19.23
CA MET A 109 29.80 -11.10 -18.99
C MET A 109 28.88 -10.34 -18.03
N SER A 110 27.57 -10.56 -18.11
CA SER A 110 26.59 -9.99 -17.18
C SER A 110 26.78 -10.55 -15.75
N ARG A 111 27.08 -11.84 -15.62
CA ARG A 111 27.36 -12.49 -14.35
C ARG A 111 28.62 -11.93 -13.70
N SER A 112 29.69 -11.77 -14.47
CA SER A 112 30.94 -11.18 -13.96
C SER A 112 30.76 -9.74 -13.45
N ARG A 113 29.90 -8.95 -14.10
CA ARG A 113 29.60 -7.58 -13.62
C ARG A 113 28.88 -7.57 -12.28
N LYS A 114 27.90 -8.46 -12.08
CA LYS A 114 27.17 -8.57 -10.80
C LYS A 114 28.10 -8.92 -9.64
N VAL A 115 29.01 -9.88 -9.85
CA VAL A 115 29.99 -10.32 -8.84
C VAL A 115 30.95 -9.19 -8.44
N ASN A 116 31.40 -8.39 -9.40
CA ASN A 116 32.30 -7.27 -9.10
C ASN A 116 31.60 -6.13 -8.36
N LEU A 117 30.33 -5.85 -8.68
CA LEU A 117 29.54 -4.82 -8.01
C LEU A 117 29.23 -5.17 -6.55
N GLU A 118 28.93 -6.44 -6.25
CA GLU A 118 28.79 -6.91 -4.86
C GLU A 118 30.09 -6.74 -4.07
N LYS A 119 31.24 -7.05 -4.69
CA LYS A 119 32.55 -6.96 -4.04
C LYS A 119 32.92 -5.53 -3.62
N THR A 120 32.52 -4.53 -4.42
CA THR A 120 32.72 -3.10 -4.11
C THR A 120 31.67 -2.52 -3.18
N ALA A 121 30.49 -3.15 -3.04
CA ALA A 121 29.46 -2.71 -2.10
C ALA A 121 29.73 -3.18 -0.66
N THR A 122 30.56 -4.22 -0.50
CA THR A 122 30.96 -4.79 0.80
C THR A 122 32.35 -4.35 1.29
N ALA A 123 33.07 -3.54 0.50
CA ALA A 123 34.39 -2.99 0.84
C ALA A 123 34.25 -1.52 1.26
#